data_AF-A0AAW1W530-F1
#
_entry.id   AF-A0AAW1W530-F1
#
_cell.length_a   1.000
_cell.length_b   1.000
_cell.length_c   1.000
_cell.angle_alpha   90.00
_cell.angle_beta   90.00
_cell.angle_gamma   90.00
#
_symmetry.space_group_name_H-M   'P 1'
#
loop_
_entity.id
_entity.type
_entity.pdbx_description
1 polymer ?
#
loop_
_entity_poly.entity_id
_entity_poly.type
_entity_poly.pdbx_seq_one_letter_code
_entity_poly.pdbx_strand_id
1 'polypeptide(L)'
;MPRKPRKAKAFNFSKCLTPGLIPMPEMPPPSSPPQGPLGELIEEVGELFILILCGVFAALFMSSDSSLQNDPIVTNDIFTKGALVEVSSDEEGFHGSWFAATVVESVGKHKFLIEYKSLRTEDDAAFLREEVDNLHIRPQPPENVGDRFKQLDEVDALYNDGWWIGVISKVLGGSRYIVYFKETCEELEYQHSELRLHQDWIDGKWFIPSRV
;
A
#
# COMPACT_ATOMS: atom_id res chain seq x y z
N MET A 1 29.21 -12.88 -1.56
CA MET A 1 27.87 -12.51 -1.03
C MET A 1 27.01 -12.15 -2.22
N PRO A 2 25.84 -12.77 -2.42
CA PRO A 2 24.90 -12.29 -3.43
C PRO A 2 24.46 -10.88 -3.01
N ARG A 3 24.69 -9.90 -3.88
CA ARG A 3 24.31 -8.51 -3.65
C ARG A 3 22.79 -8.42 -3.78
N LYS A 4 22.13 -7.71 -2.86
CA LYS A 4 20.68 -7.54 -2.88
C LYS A 4 20.29 -6.75 -4.13
N PRO A 5 19.16 -7.07 -4.78
CA PRO A 5 18.72 -6.34 -5.96
C PRO A 5 18.34 -4.88 -5.66
N ARG A 6 18.58 -3.98 -6.62
CA ARG A 6 18.07 -2.60 -6.61
C ARG A 6 16.60 -2.63 -7.04
N LYS A 7 15.71 -2.30 -6.12
CA LYS A 7 14.30 -2.05 -6.44
C LYS A 7 14.17 -0.80 -7.30
N ALA A 8 12.99 -0.59 -7.90
CA ALA A 8 12.64 0.67 -8.55
C ALA A 8 13.06 1.84 -7.66
N LYS A 9 13.32 3.03 -8.22
CA LYS A 9 13.50 4.20 -7.35
C LYS A 9 12.17 4.40 -6.60
N ALA A 10 12.19 4.11 -5.30
CA ALA A 10 11.12 4.43 -4.37
C ALA A 10 10.65 5.86 -4.64
N PHE A 11 9.35 6.11 -4.49
CA PHE A 11 8.84 7.46 -4.61
C PHE A 11 9.59 8.32 -3.59
N ASN A 12 10.33 9.31 -4.09
CA ASN A 12 11.34 9.97 -3.29
C ASN A 12 10.66 10.87 -2.24
N PHE A 13 10.60 10.42 -0.99
CA PHE A 13 10.15 11.23 0.15
C PHE A 13 10.95 12.53 0.34
N SER A 14 12.16 12.64 -0.24
CA SER A 14 13.14 13.68 0.09
C SER A 14 13.03 14.98 -0.74
N LYS A 15 12.02 15.18 -1.59
CA LYS A 15 11.77 16.55 -2.10
C LYS A 15 11.12 17.47 -1.05
N CYS A 16 10.81 16.96 0.14
CA CYS A 16 10.28 17.73 1.26
C CYS A 16 11.26 17.81 2.44
N LEU A 17 12.44 18.42 2.23
CA LEU A 17 13.00 19.29 3.26
C LEU A 17 13.02 20.71 2.70
N THR A 18 12.07 21.50 3.21
CA THR A 18 11.73 22.89 2.90
C THR A 18 10.85 23.13 1.67
N PRO A 19 9.55 23.33 1.93
CA PRO A 19 8.91 24.60 1.65
C PRO A 19 8.67 25.31 2.98
N GLY A 20 8.96 26.61 3.04
CA GLY A 20 8.93 27.39 4.27
C GLY A 20 7.66 27.15 5.09
N LEU A 21 7.83 27.00 6.41
CA LEU A 21 6.74 26.98 7.38
C LEU A 21 5.76 28.12 7.06
N ILE A 22 4.57 27.78 6.59
CA ILE A 22 3.39 28.57 6.95
C ILE A 22 3.13 28.15 8.40
N PRO A 23 3.27 29.03 9.40
CA PRO A 23 2.93 28.68 10.76
C PRO A 23 1.46 28.28 10.77
N MET A 24 1.13 27.09 11.27
CA MET A 24 -0.25 26.79 11.63
C MET A 24 -0.71 27.89 12.62
N PRO A 25 -1.92 28.43 12.48
CA PRO A 25 -2.45 29.35 13.48
C PRO A 25 -2.43 28.63 14.84
N GLU A 26 -1.84 29.26 15.84
CA GLU A 26 -1.87 28.75 17.22
C GLU A 26 -3.32 28.50 17.61
N MET A 27 -3.66 27.23 17.86
CA MET A 27 -4.95 26.92 18.49
C MET A 27 -4.92 27.53 19.90
N PRO A 28 -5.97 28.27 20.31
CA PRO A 28 -6.03 28.79 21.67
C PRO A 28 -5.97 27.63 22.66
N PRO A 29 -5.27 27.78 23.80
CA PRO A 29 -5.21 26.75 24.81
C PRO A 29 -6.64 26.37 25.25
N PRO A 30 -6.92 25.09 25.50
CA PRO A 30 -8.23 24.66 25.98
C PRO A 30 -8.58 25.43 27.25
N SER A 31 -9.77 26.01 27.28
CA SER A 31 -10.32 26.67 28.46
C SER A 31 -10.40 25.67 29.61
N SER A 32 -9.88 26.07 30.77
CA SER A 32 -9.80 25.27 32.00
C SER A 32 -11.12 24.54 32.30
N PRO A 33 -11.07 23.27 32.74
CA PRO A 33 -12.27 22.56 33.18
C PRO A 33 -12.86 23.23 34.43
N PRO A 34 -14.20 23.24 34.59
CA PRO A 34 -14.83 23.80 35.78
C PRO A 34 -14.44 23.03 37.04
N GLN A 35 -13.99 23.76 38.06
CA GLN A 35 -13.69 23.23 39.39
C GLN A 35 -14.99 23.03 40.17
N GLY A 36 -15.33 21.76 40.44
CA GLY A 36 -16.32 21.33 41.43
C GLY A 36 -15.68 20.31 42.40
N PRO A 37 -16.13 20.23 43.67
CA PRO A 37 -15.38 19.56 44.71
C PRO A 37 -15.49 18.01 44.67
N LEU A 38 -14.37 17.40 45.09
CA LEU A 38 -14.08 15.98 45.22
C LEU A 38 -15.09 15.18 46.07
N GLY A 39 -15.22 13.89 45.72
CA GLY A 39 -15.78 12.83 46.57
C GLY A 39 -15.31 11.44 46.12
N GLU A 40 -14.10 11.06 46.56
CA GLU A 40 -13.61 9.74 46.98
C GLU A 40 -13.36 8.52 46.03
N LEU A 41 -12.15 7.97 46.27
CA LEU A 41 -11.73 6.55 46.32
C LEU A 41 -11.16 5.84 45.06
N ILE A 42 -9.83 5.84 44.92
CA ILE A 42 -8.89 4.72 45.25
C ILE A 42 -7.59 4.91 44.45
N GLU A 43 -6.51 5.25 45.15
CA GLU A 43 -5.11 5.05 44.72
C GLU A 43 -4.67 3.66 45.17
N GLU A 44 -3.97 2.90 44.33
CA GLU A 44 -2.60 2.43 44.60
C GLU A 44 -2.05 1.52 43.49
N VAL A 45 -0.78 1.75 43.17
CA VAL A 45 0.20 0.93 42.43
C VAL A 45 0.08 0.80 40.90
N GLY A 46 0.26 1.95 40.23
CA GLY A 46 0.98 1.99 38.95
C GLY A 46 2.50 1.90 39.17
N GLU A 47 3.17 1.26 38.21
CA GLU A 47 4.63 1.22 38.02
C GLU A 47 5.42 0.14 38.76
N LEU A 48 5.21 -1.12 38.38
CA LEU A 48 6.34 -2.00 38.09
C LEU A 48 5.94 -3.15 37.15
N PHE A 49 6.68 -3.27 36.04
CA PHE A 49 6.79 -4.43 35.15
C PHE A 49 5.77 -4.61 34.01
N ILE A 50 5.94 -3.71 33.04
CA ILE A 50 5.98 -3.90 31.58
C ILE A 50 6.70 -5.20 31.06
N LEU A 51 6.89 -6.26 31.84
CA LEU A 51 7.68 -7.44 31.42
C LEU A 51 7.11 -8.83 31.75
N ILE A 52 5.85 -8.99 32.15
CA ILE A 52 5.24 -10.33 32.39
C ILE A 52 3.99 -10.59 31.53
N LEU A 53 3.93 -10.02 30.32
CA LEU A 53 3.05 -10.54 29.25
C LEU A 53 3.84 -11.09 28.05
N CYS A 54 5.17 -11.16 28.15
CA CYS A 54 6.06 -11.85 27.20
C CYS A 54 6.45 -13.28 27.65
N GLY A 55 5.77 -13.90 28.62
CA GLY A 55 6.31 -15.08 29.30
C GLY A 55 5.56 -16.42 29.22
N VAL A 56 4.23 -16.46 29.08
CA VAL A 56 3.47 -17.70 29.39
C VAL A 56 2.37 -18.09 28.37
N PHE A 57 2.24 -17.42 27.23
CA PHE A 57 1.39 -17.95 26.13
C PHE A 57 2.18 -18.72 25.05
N ALA A 58 3.40 -19.16 25.39
CA ALA A 58 4.28 -19.90 24.49
C ALA A 58 4.15 -21.44 24.62
N ALA A 59 3.27 -21.98 25.46
CA ALA A 59 3.14 -23.44 25.58
C ALA A 59 1.77 -23.86 26.13
N LEU A 60 0.75 -23.95 25.27
CA LEU A 60 -0.41 -24.88 25.37
C LEU A 60 -1.50 -24.48 24.37
N PHE A 61 -1.30 -24.78 23.08
CA PHE A 61 -2.28 -25.53 22.28
C PHE A 61 -1.62 -25.94 20.96
N MET A 62 -0.68 -26.89 21.03
CA MET A 62 -0.48 -27.80 19.92
C MET A 62 -1.58 -28.84 20.01
N SER A 63 -2.68 -28.66 19.27
CA SER A 63 -3.61 -29.73 18.93
C SER A 63 -4.28 -29.38 17.62
N SER A 64 -4.05 -30.27 16.66
CA SER A 64 -4.62 -30.34 15.33
C SER A 64 -6.15 -30.30 15.42
N ASP A 65 -6.77 -29.30 14.81
CA ASP A 65 -8.11 -29.47 14.26
C ASP A 65 -8.13 -28.98 12.82
N SER A 66 -8.06 -29.96 11.93
CA SER A 66 -8.36 -29.85 10.52
C SER A 66 -9.87 -29.85 10.35
N SER A 67 -10.53 -28.70 10.19
CA SER A 67 -11.69 -28.57 9.28
C SER A 67 -12.32 -27.16 9.27
N LEU A 68 -12.51 -26.67 8.04
CA LEU A 68 -13.48 -25.66 7.58
C LEU A 68 -13.25 -24.18 7.95
N GLN A 69 -12.29 -23.54 7.27
CA GLN A 69 -12.49 -22.16 6.81
C GLN A 69 -12.07 -22.09 5.34
N ASN A 70 -13.00 -21.62 4.50
CA ASN A 70 -12.95 -21.67 3.05
C ASN A 70 -11.60 -21.16 2.51
N ASP A 71 -10.77 -22.05 1.97
CA ASP A 71 -9.73 -21.64 1.02
C ASP A 71 -10.49 -21.00 -0.16
N PRO A 72 -10.31 -19.70 -0.48
CA PRO A 72 -10.86 -19.18 -1.72
C PRO A 72 -10.15 -19.93 -2.85
N ILE A 73 -10.88 -20.90 -3.42
CA ILE A 73 -10.54 -21.76 -4.57
C ILE A 73 -10.09 -20.93 -5.80
N VAL A 74 -10.18 -19.61 -5.73
CA VAL A 74 -9.94 -18.65 -6.81
C VAL A 74 -8.47 -18.18 -6.91
N THR A 75 -7.62 -18.42 -5.90
CA THR A 75 -6.24 -17.86 -5.93
C THR A 75 -5.25 -18.64 -6.79
N ASN A 76 -5.32 -19.97 -6.85
CA ASN A 76 -4.35 -20.76 -7.61
C ASN A 76 -4.59 -20.74 -9.13
N ASP A 77 -5.84 -20.61 -9.58
CA ASP A 77 -6.15 -20.66 -11.02
C ASP A 77 -5.81 -19.34 -11.74
N ILE A 78 -5.79 -18.21 -11.03
CA ILE A 78 -5.48 -16.88 -11.61
C ILE A 78 -3.96 -16.67 -11.73
N PHE A 79 -3.20 -17.15 -10.74
CA PHE A 79 -1.75 -16.93 -10.65
C PHE A 79 -0.95 -18.12 -11.16
N THR A 80 -1.24 -18.53 -12.40
CA THR A 80 -0.51 -19.61 -13.09
C THR A 80 0.73 -19.09 -13.80
N LYS A 81 1.67 -19.98 -14.13
CA LYS A 81 2.89 -19.61 -14.88
C LYS A 81 2.54 -18.88 -16.18
N GLY A 82 3.12 -17.71 -16.36
CA GLY A 82 2.87 -16.81 -17.49
C GLY A 82 1.77 -15.79 -17.28
N ALA A 83 1.01 -15.85 -16.17
CA ALA A 83 -0.01 -14.87 -15.85
C ALA A 83 0.58 -13.46 -15.65
N LEU A 84 -0.08 -12.45 -16.22
CA LEU A 84 0.25 -11.05 -16.02
C LEU A 84 -0.37 -10.55 -14.73
N VAL A 85 0.46 -9.99 -13.85
CA VAL A 85 0.08 -9.60 -12.51
C VAL A 85 0.65 -8.23 -12.16
N GLU A 86 0.11 -7.62 -11.12
CA GLU A 86 0.69 -6.47 -10.44
C GLU A 86 1.11 -6.87 -9.02
N VAL A 87 2.25 -6.33 -8.59
CA VAL A 87 2.90 -6.67 -7.33
C VAL A 87 3.09 -5.41 -6.50
N SER A 88 2.75 -5.47 -5.22
CA SER A 88 2.97 -4.41 -4.23
C SER A 88 4.08 -4.79 -3.25
N SER A 89 4.51 -3.82 -2.44
CA SER A 89 5.56 -4.03 -1.44
C SER A 89 5.31 -3.14 -0.23
N ASP A 90 5.42 -3.71 0.98
CA ASP A 90 5.33 -2.98 2.25
C ASP A 90 6.66 -2.32 2.66
N GLU A 91 7.66 -2.36 1.79
CA GLU A 91 8.90 -1.64 2.04
C GLU A 91 8.69 -0.12 1.98
N GLU A 92 9.39 0.58 2.87
CA GLU A 92 9.37 2.03 2.95
C GLU A 92 9.62 2.65 1.56
N GLY A 93 8.68 3.47 1.10
CA GLY A 93 8.75 4.14 -0.19
C GLY A 93 8.16 3.39 -1.37
N PHE A 94 7.54 2.24 -1.13
CA PHE A 94 6.73 1.49 -2.09
C PHE A 94 5.29 1.27 -1.63
N HIS A 95 4.90 1.81 -0.48
CA HIS A 95 3.50 1.79 -0.07
C HIS A 95 2.61 2.47 -1.12
N GLY A 96 1.44 1.88 -1.34
CA GLY A 96 0.51 2.34 -2.37
C GLY A 96 0.99 2.18 -3.82
N SER A 97 2.06 1.41 -4.07
CA SER A 97 2.58 1.17 -5.42
C SER A 97 2.31 -0.25 -5.93
N TRP A 98 2.07 -0.35 -7.24
CA TRP A 98 1.83 -1.59 -7.96
C TRP A 98 2.71 -1.67 -9.21
N PHE A 99 3.57 -2.68 -9.28
CA PHE A 99 4.49 -2.88 -10.41
C PHE A 99 4.06 -4.06 -11.27
N ALA A 100 4.11 -3.89 -12.59
CA ALA A 100 3.75 -4.94 -13.51
C ALA A 100 4.79 -6.07 -13.51
N ALA A 101 4.32 -7.32 -13.43
CA ALA A 101 5.15 -8.51 -13.41
C ALA A 101 4.47 -9.68 -14.13
N THR A 102 5.20 -10.79 -14.24
CA THR A 102 4.72 -12.07 -14.77
C THR A 102 5.01 -13.17 -13.77
N VAL A 103 4.06 -14.07 -13.54
CA VAL A 103 4.29 -15.25 -12.70
C VAL A 103 5.23 -16.22 -13.40
N VAL A 104 6.37 -16.54 -12.78
CA VAL A 104 7.34 -17.51 -13.28
C VAL A 104 6.93 -18.92 -12.86
N GLU A 105 6.59 -19.10 -11.58
CA GLU A 105 6.11 -20.35 -11.01
C GLU A 105 5.48 -20.16 -9.62
N SER A 106 4.68 -21.14 -9.20
CA SER A 106 4.19 -21.25 -7.83
C SER A 106 5.25 -21.95 -6.99
N VAL A 107 5.73 -21.31 -5.92
CA VAL A 107 6.78 -21.85 -5.03
C VAL A 107 6.17 -22.50 -3.78
N GLY A 108 4.94 -22.10 -3.40
CA GLY A 108 4.19 -22.69 -2.31
C GLY A 108 2.68 -22.42 -2.41
N LYS A 109 1.91 -22.76 -1.37
CA LYS A 109 0.44 -22.61 -1.36
C LYS A 109 -0.02 -21.15 -1.59
N HIS A 110 0.75 -20.18 -1.10
CA HIS A 110 0.43 -18.75 -1.16
C HIS A 110 1.64 -17.91 -1.58
N LYS A 111 2.61 -18.52 -2.27
CA LYS A 111 3.85 -17.86 -2.68
C LYS A 111 4.17 -18.10 -4.14
N PHE A 112 4.55 -17.02 -4.81
CA PHE A 112 4.79 -17.00 -6.25
C PHE A 112 6.16 -16.40 -6.53
N LEU A 113 6.93 -17.03 -7.39
CA LEU A 113 8.10 -16.40 -7.99
C LEU A 113 7.62 -15.57 -9.17
N ILE A 114 7.88 -14.27 -9.15
CA ILE A 114 7.52 -13.34 -10.22
C ILE A 114 8.77 -12.77 -10.89
N GLU A 115 8.59 -12.25 -12.10
CA GLU A 115 9.57 -11.45 -12.83
C GLU A 115 8.94 -10.11 -13.20
N TYR A 116 9.53 -9.01 -12.73
CA TYR A 116 9.06 -7.66 -13.04
C TYR A 116 9.27 -7.31 -14.52
N LYS A 117 8.34 -6.56 -15.11
CA LYS A 117 8.42 -6.16 -16.54
C LYS A 117 9.40 -5.01 -16.79
N SER A 118 9.59 -4.14 -15.81
CA SER A 118 10.38 -2.91 -15.93
C SER A 118 11.58 -2.86 -14.98
N LEU A 119 11.51 -3.56 -13.84
CA LEU A 119 12.56 -3.53 -12.83
C LEU A 119 13.69 -4.49 -13.18
N ARG A 120 14.93 -4.03 -13.01
CA ARG A 120 16.16 -4.76 -13.37
C ARG A 120 17.02 -5.08 -12.16
N THR A 121 17.92 -6.05 -12.33
CA THR A 121 18.99 -6.36 -11.38
C THR A 121 19.99 -5.19 -11.26
N GLU A 122 20.81 -5.16 -10.20
CA GLU A 122 21.74 -4.04 -9.98
C GLU A 122 22.76 -3.83 -11.10
N ASP A 123 23.11 -4.90 -11.80
CA ASP A 123 24.03 -4.94 -12.93
C ASP A 123 23.33 -4.74 -14.29
N ASP A 124 22.02 -4.44 -14.27
CA ASP A 124 21.14 -4.31 -15.43
C ASP A 124 21.09 -5.54 -16.35
N ALA A 125 21.68 -6.67 -15.93
CA ALA A 125 21.86 -7.86 -16.75
C ALA A 125 20.55 -8.63 -17.00
N ALA A 126 19.62 -8.59 -16.04
CA ALA A 126 18.35 -9.32 -16.11
C ALA A 126 17.19 -8.51 -15.50
N PHE A 127 15.97 -8.95 -15.77
CA PHE A 127 14.80 -8.48 -15.04
C PHE A 127 14.81 -9.01 -13.61
N LEU A 128 14.32 -8.19 -12.69
CA LEU A 128 14.26 -8.53 -11.28
C LEU A 128 13.25 -9.65 -11.05
N ARG A 129 13.64 -10.65 -10.27
CA ARG A 129 12.75 -11.70 -9.76
C ARG A 129 12.66 -11.66 -8.24
N GLU A 130 11.49 -11.91 -7.71
CA GLU A 130 11.20 -11.88 -6.27
C GLU A 130 10.14 -12.93 -5.93
N GLU A 131 10.22 -13.49 -4.71
CA GLU A 131 9.14 -14.30 -4.16
C GLU A 131 8.16 -13.39 -3.45
N VAL A 132 6.89 -13.47 -3.83
CA VAL A 132 5.82 -12.63 -3.29
C VAL A 132 4.72 -13.49 -2.69
N ASP A 133 4.12 -12.98 -1.62
CA ASP A 133 2.99 -13.60 -0.94
C ASP A 133 1.67 -13.27 -1.65
N ASN A 134 0.61 -14.07 -1.44
CA ASN A 134 -0.68 -13.84 -2.07
C ASN A 134 -1.34 -12.50 -1.66
N LEU A 135 -0.89 -11.90 -0.56
CA LEU A 135 -1.31 -10.58 -0.10
C LEU A 135 -0.73 -9.42 -0.95
N HIS A 136 0.38 -9.65 -1.64
CA HIS A 136 1.12 -8.62 -2.40
C HIS A 136 1.03 -8.83 -3.91
N ILE A 137 0.09 -9.64 -4.39
CA ILE A 137 -0.09 -9.96 -5.80
C ILE A 137 -1.56 -9.85 -6.19
N ARG A 138 -1.83 -9.22 -7.34
CA ARG A 138 -3.15 -9.14 -7.94
C ARG A 138 -3.07 -9.34 -9.46
N PRO A 139 -4.14 -9.77 -10.14
CA PRO A 139 -4.16 -9.78 -11.60
C PRO A 139 -4.01 -8.36 -12.14
N GLN A 140 -3.76 -8.21 -13.44
CA GLN A 140 -3.84 -6.89 -14.07
C GLN A 140 -5.28 -6.36 -13.99
N PRO A 141 -5.51 -5.10 -13.55
CA PRO A 141 -6.85 -4.54 -13.50
C PRO A 141 -7.47 -4.47 -14.89
N PRO A 142 -8.80 -4.67 -15.01
CA PRO A 142 -9.50 -4.49 -16.27
C PRO A 142 -9.33 -3.05 -16.76
N GLU A 143 -9.20 -2.87 -18.07
CA GLU A 143 -9.13 -1.54 -18.66
C GLU A 143 -10.48 -0.83 -18.48
N ASN A 144 -10.51 0.16 -17.59
CA ASN A 144 -11.65 1.04 -17.43
C ASN A 144 -11.33 2.34 -18.17
N VAL A 145 -11.80 2.46 -19.41
CA VAL A 145 -11.73 3.72 -20.15
C VAL A 145 -12.85 4.62 -19.63
N GLY A 146 -12.60 5.31 -18.53
CA GLY A 146 -13.48 6.39 -18.07
C GLY A 146 -13.32 7.61 -18.97
N ASP A 147 -14.42 8.26 -19.36
CA ASP A 147 -14.37 9.41 -20.27
C ASP A 147 -13.46 10.54 -19.73
N ARG A 148 -13.59 10.87 -18.43
CA ARG A 148 -12.79 11.89 -17.72
C ARG A 148 -12.83 11.68 -16.21
N PHE A 149 -11.70 11.88 -15.53
CA PHE A 149 -11.66 11.96 -14.06
C PHE A 149 -12.26 13.28 -13.55
N LYS A 150 -12.81 13.25 -12.35
CA LYS A 150 -13.33 14.40 -11.60
C LYS A 150 -12.47 14.63 -10.37
N GLN A 151 -12.58 15.83 -9.79
CA GLN A 151 -11.97 16.11 -8.50
C GLN A 151 -12.44 15.08 -7.46
N LEU A 152 -11.53 14.67 -6.59
CA LEU A 152 -11.69 13.63 -5.56
C LEU A 152 -11.83 12.20 -6.08
N ASP A 153 -11.68 11.96 -7.39
CA ASP A 153 -11.51 10.58 -7.87
C ASP A 153 -10.17 10.01 -7.40
N GLU A 154 -10.21 8.79 -6.88
CA GLU A 154 -9.02 8.01 -6.58
C GLU A 154 -8.50 7.34 -7.84
N VAL A 155 -7.22 7.53 -8.13
CA VAL A 155 -6.56 7.10 -9.35
C VAL A 155 -5.24 6.43 -9.03
N ASP A 156 -4.83 5.53 -9.91
CA ASP A 156 -3.44 5.09 -9.98
C ASP A 156 -2.71 5.97 -11.01
N ALA A 157 -1.62 6.60 -10.60
CA ALA A 157 -0.76 7.41 -11.46
C ALA A 157 0.53 6.66 -11.82
N LEU A 158 0.89 6.65 -13.10
CA LEU A 158 2.09 6.00 -13.58
C LEU A 158 3.32 6.85 -13.28
N TYR A 159 4.23 6.34 -12.45
CA TYR A 159 5.48 7.01 -12.09
C TYR A 159 6.59 5.99 -11.79
N ASN A 160 7.80 6.21 -12.34
CA ASN A 160 8.94 5.28 -12.21
C ASN A 160 8.57 3.80 -12.45
N ASP A 161 7.85 3.55 -13.55
CA ASP A 161 7.42 2.21 -13.99
C ASP A 161 6.46 1.47 -13.04
N GLY A 162 5.88 2.16 -12.06
CA GLY A 162 4.85 1.66 -11.15
C GLY A 162 3.59 2.53 -11.15
N TRP A 163 2.49 1.95 -10.71
CA TRP A 163 1.21 2.62 -10.50
C TRP A 163 1.06 3.03 -9.04
N TRP A 164 0.87 4.33 -8.78
CA TRP A 164 0.84 4.90 -7.43
C TRP A 164 -0.53 5.46 -7.12
N ILE A 165 -1.10 5.06 -5.98
CA ILE A 165 -2.42 5.53 -5.54
C ILE A 165 -2.34 7.02 -5.20
N GLY A 166 -3.24 7.80 -5.79
CA GLY A 166 -3.39 9.23 -5.54
C GLY A 166 -4.82 9.69 -5.75
N VAL A 167 -5.08 10.96 -5.47
CA VAL A 167 -6.42 11.56 -5.59
C VAL A 167 -6.36 12.76 -6.52
N ILE A 168 -7.31 12.89 -7.45
CA ILE A 168 -7.41 14.08 -8.29
C ILE A 168 -7.73 15.30 -7.42
N SER A 169 -6.75 16.18 -7.23
CA SER A 169 -6.95 17.42 -6.49
C SER A 169 -7.46 18.55 -7.39
N LYS A 170 -7.08 18.56 -8.67
CA LYS A 170 -7.54 19.56 -9.66
C LYS A 170 -7.69 18.94 -11.05
N VAL A 171 -8.75 19.34 -11.77
CA VAL A 171 -8.95 19.00 -13.18
C VAL A 171 -8.54 20.19 -14.04
N LEU A 172 -7.61 19.99 -14.98
CA LEU A 172 -7.11 21.03 -15.87
C LEU A 172 -7.70 20.89 -17.29
N GLY A 173 -7.50 21.91 -18.11
CA GLY A 173 -7.81 21.84 -19.54
C GLY A 173 -6.83 20.95 -20.31
N GLY A 174 -7.33 20.29 -21.36
CA GLY A 174 -6.53 19.46 -22.26
C GLY A 174 -6.24 18.05 -21.74
N SER A 175 -7.16 17.44 -21.00
CA SER A 175 -7.01 16.08 -20.46
C SER A 175 -5.80 15.92 -19.53
N ARG A 176 -5.58 16.93 -18.69
CA ARG A 176 -4.52 16.96 -17.68
C ARG A 176 -5.13 17.12 -16.29
N TYR A 177 -4.44 16.60 -15.29
CA TYR A 177 -4.92 16.54 -13.92
C TYR A 177 -3.78 16.82 -12.95
N ILE A 178 -4.10 17.41 -11.81
CA ILE A 178 -3.19 17.44 -10.66
C ILE A 178 -3.63 16.31 -9.72
N VAL A 179 -2.68 15.43 -9.41
CA VAL A 179 -2.86 14.30 -8.49
C VAL A 179 -2.12 14.59 -7.20
N TYR A 180 -2.82 14.46 -6.08
CA TYR A 180 -2.28 14.56 -4.74
C TYR A 180 -1.93 13.16 -4.20
N PHE A 181 -0.70 13.00 -3.71
CA PHE A 181 -0.22 11.77 -3.08
C PHE A 181 -0.17 11.95 -1.57
N LYS A 182 -1.00 11.19 -0.85
CA LYS A 182 -1.15 11.31 0.60
C LYS A 182 0.13 10.98 1.36
N GLU A 183 0.90 9.99 0.89
CA GLU A 183 2.11 9.54 1.58
C GLU A 183 3.24 10.58 1.56
N THR A 184 3.33 11.38 0.49
CA THR A 184 4.38 12.39 0.33
C THR A 184 3.90 13.82 0.50
N CYS A 185 2.59 14.03 0.60
CA CYS A 185 1.93 15.33 0.59
C CYS A 185 2.26 16.18 -0.65
N GLU A 186 2.52 15.54 -1.79
CA GLU A 186 2.88 16.21 -3.05
C GLU A 186 1.71 16.28 -4.03
N GLU A 187 1.71 17.32 -4.87
CA GLU A 187 0.85 17.46 -6.04
C GLU A 187 1.70 17.41 -7.31
N LEU A 188 1.37 16.52 -8.24
CA LEU A 188 2.05 16.41 -9.54
C LEU A 188 1.04 16.45 -10.70
N GLU A 189 1.46 17.00 -11.84
CA GLU A 189 0.65 17.05 -13.05
C GLU A 189 0.81 15.78 -13.88
N TYR A 190 -0.30 15.21 -14.33
CA TYR A 190 -0.34 14.03 -15.19
C TYR A 190 -1.28 14.24 -16.38
N GLN A 191 -0.95 13.61 -17.50
CA GLN A 191 -1.87 13.43 -18.62
C GLN A 191 -2.85 12.30 -18.34
N HIS A 192 -4.02 12.34 -18.99
CA HIS A 192 -5.03 11.29 -18.87
C HIS A 192 -4.48 9.89 -19.17
N SER A 193 -3.55 9.76 -20.13
CA SER A 193 -2.92 8.47 -20.49
C SER A 193 -1.98 7.90 -19.43
N GLU A 194 -1.57 8.72 -18.47
CA GLU A 194 -0.68 8.33 -17.36
C GLU A 194 -1.48 7.99 -16.09
N LEU A 195 -2.81 8.01 -16.19
CA LEU A 195 -3.73 7.76 -15.08
C LEU A 195 -4.69 6.63 -15.45
N ARG A 196 -5.10 5.88 -14.43
CA ARG A 196 -6.25 4.98 -14.50
C ARG A 196 -7.06 5.09 -13.22
N LEU A 197 -8.33 4.73 -13.29
CA LEU A 197 -9.17 4.70 -12.09
C LEU A 197 -8.61 3.67 -11.10
N HIS A 198 -8.49 4.04 -9.82
CA HIS A 198 -8.02 3.10 -8.80
C HIS A 198 -9.05 1.96 -8.62
N GLN A 199 -8.53 0.74 -8.44
CA GLN A 199 -9.34 -0.43 -8.16
C GLN A 199 -8.67 -1.31 -7.13
N ASP A 200 -9.47 -1.82 -6.21
CA ASP A 200 -9.07 -2.80 -5.21
C ASP A 200 -9.33 -4.21 -5.70
N TRP A 201 -8.39 -5.11 -5.42
CA TRP A 201 -8.55 -6.54 -5.63
C TRP A 201 -8.83 -7.22 -4.29
N ILE A 202 -10.07 -7.63 -4.08
CA ILE A 202 -10.53 -8.20 -2.80
C ILE A 202 -11.29 -9.50 -3.10
N ASP A 203 -10.89 -10.60 -2.46
CA ASP A 203 -11.56 -11.91 -2.55
C ASP A 203 -11.85 -12.39 -3.98
N GLY A 204 -10.89 -12.17 -4.89
CA GLY A 204 -11.02 -12.62 -6.27
C GLY A 204 -11.86 -11.71 -7.17
N LYS A 205 -12.15 -10.47 -6.74
CA LYS A 205 -12.98 -9.51 -7.49
C LYS A 205 -12.38 -8.11 -7.47
N TRP A 206 -12.64 -7.37 -8.54
CA TRP A 206 -12.28 -5.96 -8.67
C TRP A 206 -13.38 -5.06 -8.13
N PHE A 207 -13.01 -4.08 -7.32
CA PHE A 207 -13.88 -3.06 -6.77
C PHE A 207 -13.35 -1.68 -7.12
N ILE A 208 -14.26 -0.75 -7.40
CA ILE A 208 -13.93 0.68 -7.50
C ILE A 208 -14.30 1.28 -6.15
N PRO A 209 -13.37 1.95 -5.44
CA PRO A 209 -13.69 2.60 -4.19
C PRO A 209 -14.80 3.64 -4.38
N SER A 210 -15.75 3.68 -3.45
CA SER A 210 -16.75 4.73 -3.41
C SER A 210 -16.11 6.06 -3.02
N ARG A 211 -16.48 7.13 -3.72
CA ARG A 211 -16.13 8.49 -3.33
C ARG A 211 -16.68 8.76 -1.92
N VAL A 212 -15.79 9.15 -1.00
CA VAL A 212 -16.14 9.57 0.37
C VAL A 212 -16.60 11.02 0.37
#